data_AF-A0A3C1P3Q4-F1
#
_entry.id   AF-A0A3C1P3Q4-F1
#
_cell.length_a   1.000
_cell.length_b   1.000
_cell.length_c   1.000
_cell.angle_alpha   90.00
_cell.angle_beta   90.00
_cell.angle_gamma   90.00
#
_symmetry.space_group_name_H-M   'P 1'
#
loop_
_entity.id
_entity.type
_entity.pdbx_description
1 polymer ?
#
loop_
_entity_poly.entity_id
_entity_poly.type
_entity_poly.pdbx_seq_one_letter_code
_entity_poly.pdbx_strand_id
1 'polypeptide(L)'
;MESALNTGDTAWLLTAAALVLLMIPGLAFFYGGMVRMKSVLNMLMMVMGAVFIVGVLWVLFGYSMAFGDSYGQAGLLGNITQYAGLEGLMTDNPEAVYPAMAFVAFQAMFAALTVGLVAGAVADRMKYAAWLVFAAVWAILVYFPVAHWVFNLAGDNGGWIYKMGV
;
A
#
# COMPACT_ATOMS: atom_id res chain seq x y z
N MET A 1 19.20 -24.50 -11.25
CA MET A 1 18.70 -23.34 -12.03
C MET A 1 19.39 -22.12 -11.46
N GLU A 2 19.99 -21.30 -12.31
CA GLU A 2 20.55 -20.02 -11.91
C GLU A 2 19.41 -19.09 -11.48
N SER A 3 19.55 -18.41 -10.35
CA SER A 3 18.51 -17.51 -9.85
C SER A 3 18.42 -16.29 -10.75
N ALA A 4 17.22 -15.91 -11.21
CA ALA A 4 17.00 -14.68 -11.98
C ALA A 4 17.13 -13.41 -11.13
N LEU A 5 17.36 -13.55 -9.81
CA LEU A 5 17.51 -12.42 -8.90
C LEU A 5 18.68 -11.52 -9.32
N ASN A 6 18.35 -10.27 -9.59
CA ASN A 6 19.31 -9.23 -9.88
C ASN A 6 19.55 -8.41 -8.60
N THR A 7 20.80 -8.39 -8.13
CA THR A 7 21.19 -7.66 -6.92
C THR A 7 21.07 -6.15 -7.09
N GLY A 8 21.30 -5.62 -8.29
CA GLY A 8 21.14 -4.20 -8.62
C GLY A 8 19.67 -3.77 -8.55
N ASP A 9 18.77 -4.53 -9.17
CA ASP A 9 17.33 -4.24 -9.15
C ASP A 9 16.76 -4.34 -7.74
N THR A 10 17.21 -5.35 -6.98
CA THR A 10 16.82 -5.51 -5.57
C THR A 10 17.32 -4.34 -4.71
N ALA A 11 18.58 -3.93 -4.87
CA ALA A 11 19.15 -2.79 -4.13
C ALA A 11 18.43 -1.48 -4.47
N TRP A 12 18.08 -1.27 -5.74
CA TRP A 12 17.35 -0.10 -6.17
C TRP A 12 15.93 -0.09 -5.61
N LEU A 13 15.21 -1.21 -5.66
CA LEU A 13 13.85 -1.32 -5.13
C LEU A 13 13.80 -1.03 -3.62
N LEU A 14 14.75 -1.57 -2.85
CA LEU A 14 14.84 -1.30 -1.41
C LEU A 14 15.22 0.15 -1.12
N THR A 15 16.11 0.74 -1.90
CA THR A 15 16.45 2.16 -1.79
C THR A 15 15.24 3.05 -2.09
N ALA A 16 14.51 2.75 -3.16
CA ALA A 16 13.28 3.45 -3.51
C ALA A 16 12.22 3.31 -2.39
N ALA A 17 12.06 2.12 -1.81
CA ALA A 17 11.16 1.89 -0.68
C ALA A 17 11.54 2.77 0.54
N ALA A 18 12.84 2.89 0.84
CA ALA A 18 13.32 3.76 1.91
C ALA A 18 13.07 5.25 1.65
N LEU A 19 13.19 5.69 0.40
CA LEU A 19 12.85 7.08 0.00
C LEU A 19 11.35 7.35 0.15
N VAL A 20 10.49 6.39 -0.22
CA VAL A 20 9.04 6.52 -0.03
C VAL A 20 8.69 6.48 1.46
N LEU A 21 9.36 5.65 2.26
CA LEU A 21 9.21 5.63 3.71
C LEU A 21 9.51 7.01 4.33
N LEU A 22 10.51 7.73 3.83
CA LEU A 22 10.84 9.10 4.29
C LEU A 22 9.71 10.11 4.05
N MET A 23 8.83 9.85 3.09
CA MET A 23 7.66 10.69 2.85
C MET A 23 6.63 10.61 3.99
N ILE A 24 6.60 9.53 4.78
CA ILE A 24 5.64 9.38 5.89
C ILE A 24 5.86 10.45 6.97
N PRO A 25 7.06 10.60 7.58
CA PRO A 25 7.32 11.69 8.52
C PRO A 25 7.27 13.05 7.81
N GLY A 26 7.70 13.13 6.54
CA GLY A 26 7.59 14.35 5.74
C GLY A 26 6.14 14.85 5.64
N LEU A 27 5.20 13.94 5.38
CA LEU A 27 3.76 14.21 5.32
C LEU A 27 3.20 14.63 6.68
N ALA A 28 3.61 13.94 7.74
CA ALA A 28 3.19 14.24 9.10
C ALA A 28 3.60 15.67 9.50
N PHE A 29 4.84 16.06 9.21
CA PHE A 29 5.31 17.42 9.47
C PHE A 29 4.71 18.46 8.52
N PHE A 30 4.51 18.12 7.25
CA PHE A 30 3.89 19.01 6.27
C PHE A 30 2.47 19.40 6.70
N TYR A 31 1.61 18.42 7.00
CA TYR A 31 0.27 18.73 7.53
C TYR A 31 0.30 19.29 8.94
N GLY A 32 1.23 18.82 9.79
CA GLY A 32 1.45 19.36 11.13
C GLY A 32 1.75 20.87 11.11
N GLY A 33 2.54 21.34 10.15
CA GLY A 33 2.86 22.76 9.97
C GLY A 33 1.71 23.61 9.43
N MET A 34 0.68 23.01 8.82
CA MET A 34 -0.49 23.72 8.30
C MET A 34 -1.67 23.78 9.28
N VAL A 35 -1.63 23.01 10.38
CA VAL A 35 -2.65 23.06 11.43
C VAL A 35 -2.23 24.00 12.56
N ARG A 36 -3.20 24.36 13.42
CA ARG A 36 -2.94 25.16 14.62
C ARG A 36 -2.01 24.40 15.57
N MET A 37 -1.15 25.12 16.30
CA MET A 37 -0.22 24.56 17.30
C MET A 37 -0.86 23.52 18.24
N LYS A 38 -2.06 23.80 18.75
CA LYS A 38 -2.81 22.89 19.65
C LYS A 38 -3.24 21.57 19.00
N SER A 39 -3.23 21.52 17.67
CA SER A 39 -3.73 20.41 16.85
C SER A 39 -2.62 19.60 16.18
N VAL A 40 -1.37 20.05 16.25
CA VAL A 40 -0.21 19.39 15.62
C VAL A 40 -0.09 17.95 16.07
N LEU A 41 -0.18 17.70 17.38
CA LEU A 41 -0.10 16.34 17.93
C LEU A 41 -1.19 15.43 17.35
N ASN A 42 -2.43 15.92 17.27
CA ASN A 42 -3.53 15.16 16.67
C ASN A 42 -3.28 14.87 15.20
N MET A 43 -2.75 15.83 14.45
CA MET A 43 -2.39 15.65 13.04
C MET A 43 -1.32 14.57 12.85
N LEU A 44 -0.25 14.61 13.65
CA LEU A 44 0.81 13.59 13.64
C LEU A 44 0.24 12.20 13.98
N MET A 45 -0.62 12.11 15.00
CA MET A 45 -1.29 10.86 15.36
C MET A 45 -2.17 10.35 14.22
N MET A 46 -2.91 11.21 13.52
CA MET A 46 -3.74 10.79 12.40
C MET A 46 -2.91 10.18 11.27
N VAL A 47 -1.80 10.80 10.88
CA VAL A 47 -0.91 10.23 9.84
C VAL A 47 -0.30 8.91 10.29
N MET A 48 0.27 8.84 11.50
CA MET A 48 0.87 7.60 12.01
C MET A 48 -0.15 6.49 12.24
N GLY A 49 -1.37 6.85 12.67
CA GLY A 49 -2.49 5.91 12.84
C GLY A 49 -2.93 5.31 11.51
N ALA A 50 -2.93 6.10 10.42
CA ALA A 50 -3.19 5.58 9.08
C ALA A 50 -2.10 4.59 8.64
N VAL A 51 -0.83 4.90 8.87
CA VAL A 51 0.28 3.99 8.55
C VAL A 51 0.12 2.65 9.27
N PHE A 52 -0.20 2.69 10.57
CA PHE A 52 -0.38 1.48 11.36
C PHE A 52 -1.58 0.65 10.90
N ILE A 53 -2.77 1.26 10.77
CA ILE A 53 -3.98 0.52 10.42
C ILE A 53 -3.89 -0.05 9.01
N VAL A 54 -3.39 0.74 8.04
CA VAL A 54 -3.21 0.29 6.66
C VAL A 54 -2.12 -0.77 6.57
N GLY A 55 -1.02 -0.63 7.32
CA GLY A 55 0.04 -1.64 7.37
C GLY A 55 -0.45 -3.00 7.88
N VAL A 56 -1.27 -3.00 8.94
CA VAL A 56 -1.90 -4.24 9.45
C VAL A 56 -2.82 -4.86 8.39
N LEU A 57 -3.72 -4.05 7.81
CA LEU A 57 -4.63 -4.53 6.76
C LEU A 57 -3.88 -5.04 5.54
N TRP A 58 -2.79 -4.38 5.16
CA TRP A 58 -1.92 -4.75 4.04
C TRP A 58 -1.38 -6.17 4.18
N VAL A 59 -0.82 -6.48 5.35
CA VAL A 59 -0.28 -7.80 5.67
C VAL A 59 -1.38 -8.85 5.74
N LEU A 60 -2.52 -8.53 6.37
CA LEU A 60 -3.59 -9.51 6.57
C LEU A 60 -4.23 -9.95 5.25
N PHE A 61 -4.57 -9.01 4.37
CA PHE A 61 -5.21 -9.32 3.08
C PHE A 61 -5.09 -8.22 2.02
N GLY A 62 -4.65 -7.02 2.37
CA GLY A 62 -4.62 -5.88 1.46
C GLY A 62 -3.66 -6.08 0.28
N TYR A 63 -2.49 -6.67 0.52
CA TYR A 63 -1.58 -7.06 -0.56
C TYR A 63 -2.25 -8.06 -1.51
N SER A 64 -2.93 -9.07 -0.97
CA SER A 64 -3.67 -10.08 -1.75
C SER A 64 -4.80 -9.46 -2.57
N MET A 65 -5.53 -8.51 -1.99
CA MET A 65 -6.62 -7.81 -2.68
C MET A 65 -6.10 -6.93 -3.85
N ALA A 66 -4.92 -6.33 -3.69
CA ALA A 66 -4.30 -5.49 -4.72
C ALA A 66 -3.59 -6.32 -5.80
N PHE A 67 -2.72 -7.25 -5.40
CA PHE A 67 -1.79 -7.95 -6.30
C PHE A 67 -2.08 -9.46 -6.47
N GLY A 68 -3.14 -9.98 -5.86
CA GLY A 68 -3.65 -11.32 -6.15
C GLY A 68 -4.36 -11.38 -7.51
N ASP A 69 -4.48 -12.59 -8.05
CA ASP A 69 -5.16 -12.87 -9.30
C ASP A 69 -6.59 -12.35 -9.29
N SER A 70 -7.01 -11.74 -10.39
CA SER A 70 -8.34 -11.15 -10.48
C SER A 70 -9.44 -12.21 -10.44
N TYR A 71 -10.42 -12.03 -9.56
CA TYR A 71 -11.58 -12.91 -9.47
C TYR A 71 -12.34 -12.99 -10.79
N GLY A 72 -12.45 -14.21 -11.33
CA GLY A 72 -13.13 -14.47 -12.59
C GLY A 72 -12.56 -13.70 -13.78
N GLN A 73 -11.28 -13.27 -13.71
CA GLN A 73 -10.59 -12.49 -14.74
C GLN A 73 -11.25 -11.14 -15.07
N ALA A 74 -12.18 -10.67 -14.23
CA ALA A 74 -12.92 -9.43 -14.47
C ALA A 74 -12.04 -8.17 -14.34
N GLY A 75 -10.87 -8.27 -13.71
CA GLY A 75 -9.95 -7.15 -13.48
C GLY A 75 -10.40 -6.22 -12.35
N LEU A 76 -11.47 -6.55 -11.63
CA LEU A 76 -12.12 -5.67 -10.64
C LEU A 76 -11.59 -5.85 -9.21
N LEU A 77 -11.28 -7.07 -8.78
CA LEU A 77 -10.79 -7.35 -7.43
C LEU A 77 -9.84 -8.54 -7.46
N GLY A 78 -8.72 -8.43 -6.75
CA GLY A 78 -7.80 -9.54 -6.53
C GLY A 78 -8.37 -10.55 -5.54
N ASN A 79 -7.90 -11.79 -5.65
CA ASN A 79 -8.21 -12.85 -4.71
C ASN A 79 -7.68 -12.49 -3.31
N ILE A 80 -8.58 -12.28 -2.34
CA ILE A 80 -8.22 -11.83 -1.00
C ILE A 80 -7.52 -12.90 -0.16
N THR A 81 -7.65 -14.18 -0.52
CA THR A 81 -7.09 -15.30 0.25
C THR A 81 -5.78 -15.82 -0.30
N GLN A 82 -5.40 -15.45 -1.53
CA GLN A 82 -4.22 -16.00 -2.22
C GLN A 82 -2.90 -15.73 -1.48
N TYR A 83 -2.76 -14.52 -0.94
CA TYR A 83 -1.60 -14.04 -0.20
C TYR A 83 -2.02 -13.48 1.17
N ALA A 84 -3.08 -14.02 1.76
CA ALA A 84 -3.48 -13.63 3.11
C ALA A 84 -2.33 -13.89 4.10
N GLY A 85 -2.03 -12.93 4.96
CA GLY A 85 -0.88 -13.02 5.86
C GLY A 85 0.48 -13.03 5.14
N LEU A 86 0.53 -12.67 3.85
CA LEU A 86 1.70 -12.77 2.98
C LEU A 86 2.21 -14.21 2.77
N GLU A 87 1.33 -15.19 2.93
CA GLU A 87 1.66 -16.60 2.71
C GLU A 87 2.06 -16.86 1.25
N GLY A 88 3.02 -17.78 1.03
CA GLY A 88 3.50 -18.14 -0.30
C GLY A 88 4.45 -17.13 -0.97
N LEU A 89 4.67 -15.95 -0.40
CA LEU A 89 5.55 -14.91 -0.94
C LEU A 89 7.01 -15.00 -0.45
N MET A 90 7.26 -15.84 0.56
CA MET A 90 8.61 -16.11 1.09
C MET A 90 9.31 -17.26 0.36
N THR A 91 8.62 -17.94 -0.55
CA THR A 91 9.18 -19.05 -1.33
C THR A 91 10.00 -18.49 -2.49
N ASP A 92 11.18 -19.07 -2.75
CA ASP A 92 12.02 -18.66 -3.87
C ASP A 92 11.29 -18.93 -5.20
N ASN A 93 11.05 -17.86 -5.96
CA ASN A 93 10.62 -17.95 -7.35
C ASN A 93 11.87 -17.78 -8.24
N PRO A 94 12.32 -18.84 -8.95
CA PRO A 94 13.52 -18.78 -9.79
C PRO A 94 13.46 -17.75 -10.92
N GLU A 95 12.27 -17.33 -11.32
CA GLU A 95 12.02 -16.36 -12.40
C GLU A 95 11.90 -14.92 -11.89
N ALA A 96 11.82 -14.71 -10.57
CA ALA A 96 11.70 -13.38 -10.00
C ALA A 96 13.02 -12.61 -10.07
N VAL A 97 12.96 -11.36 -10.54
CA VAL A 97 14.12 -10.47 -10.67
C VAL A 97 14.52 -9.84 -9.33
N TYR A 98 13.59 -9.75 -8.39
CA TYR A 98 13.80 -9.28 -7.02
C TYR A 98 12.91 -10.06 -6.05
N PRO A 99 13.24 -10.11 -4.74
CA PRO A 99 12.43 -10.81 -3.75
C PRO A 99 11.02 -10.23 -3.67
N ALA A 100 9.98 -11.08 -3.64
CA ALA A 100 8.59 -10.65 -3.58
C ALA A 100 8.32 -9.75 -2.36
N MET A 101 8.94 -10.05 -1.22
CA MET A 101 8.83 -9.23 0.00
C MET A 101 9.37 -7.81 -0.14
N ALA A 102 10.37 -7.58 -1.01
CA ALA A 102 10.86 -6.22 -1.27
C ALA A 102 9.77 -5.40 -1.98
N PHE A 103 9.04 -6.01 -2.92
CA PHE A 103 7.92 -5.38 -3.60
C PHE A 103 6.71 -5.18 -2.67
N VAL A 104 6.40 -6.16 -1.82
CA VAL A 104 5.36 -6.02 -0.76
C VAL A 104 5.65 -4.80 0.11
N ALA A 105 6.89 -4.64 0.57
CA ALA A 105 7.30 -3.52 1.42
C ALA A 105 7.24 -2.19 0.68
N PHE A 106 7.72 -2.14 -0.57
CA PHE A 106 7.65 -0.96 -1.43
C PHE A 106 6.20 -0.47 -1.60
N GLN A 107 5.29 -1.38 -1.95
CA GLN A 107 3.88 -1.05 -2.17
C GLN A 107 3.12 -0.70 -0.89
N ALA A 108 3.49 -1.30 0.25
CA ALA A 108 2.91 -0.97 1.55
C ALA A 108 3.08 0.52 1.89
N MET A 109 4.20 1.13 1.48
CA MET A 109 4.45 2.55 1.73
C MET A 109 3.48 3.43 0.95
N PHE A 110 3.20 3.12 -0.32
CA PHE A 110 2.20 3.85 -1.11
C PHE A 110 0.79 3.70 -0.53
N ALA A 111 0.45 2.49 -0.06
CA ALA A 111 -0.83 2.24 0.59
C ALA A 111 -1.02 3.13 1.82
N ALA A 112 -0.04 3.12 2.73
CA ALA A 112 -0.08 3.92 3.94
C ALA A 112 -0.09 5.44 3.65
N LEU A 113 0.76 5.90 2.72
CA LEU A 113 0.87 7.31 2.35
C LEU A 113 -0.41 7.86 1.74
N THR A 114 -1.04 7.09 0.86
CA THR A 114 -2.26 7.56 0.16
C THR A 114 -3.39 7.83 1.14
N VAL A 115 -3.57 6.96 2.14
CA VAL A 115 -4.55 7.20 3.20
C VAL A 115 -4.12 8.37 4.09
N GLY A 116 -2.82 8.46 4.41
CA GLY A 116 -2.25 9.58 5.15
C GLY A 116 -2.51 10.96 4.50
N LEU A 117 -2.53 11.04 3.16
CA LEU A 117 -2.84 12.27 2.43
C LEU A 117 -4.25 12.79 2.72
N VAL A 118 -5.21 11.89 2.96
CA VAL A 118 -6.59 12.27 3.29
C VAL A 118 -6.66 12.96 4.65
N ALA A 119 -5.72 12.66 5.56
CA ALA A 119 -5.72 13.20 6.93
C ALA A 119 -5.69 14.74 6.94
N GLY A 120 -4.97 15.35 5.99
CA GLY A 120 -4.87 16.80 5.89
C GLY A 120 -6.21 17.48 5.57
N ALA A 121 -7.07 16.85 4.77
CA ALA A 121 -8.38 17.40 4.39
C ALA A 121 -9.39 17.42 5.55
N VAL A 122 -9.18 16.55 6.53
CA VAL A 122 -10.12 16.29 7.64
C VAL A 122 -9.53 16.67 9.00
N ALA A 123 -8.35 17.29 8.99
CA ALA A 123 -7.69 17.84 10.17
C ALA A 123 -8.62 18.78 10.94
N ASP A 124 -8.60 18.71 12.27
CA ASP A 124 -9.47 19.47 13.19
C ASP A 124 -10.98 19.23 13.05
N ARG A 125 -11.44 18.34 12.16
CA ARG A 125 -12.87 18.13 11.87
C ARG A 125 -13.37 16.73 12.24
N MET A 126 -12.47 15.79 12.52
CA MET A 126 -12.81 14.42 12.91
C MET A 126 -12.16 14.00 14.23
N LYS A 127 -12.87 13.15 14.97
CA LYS A 127 -12.31 12.45 16.14
C LYS A 127 -11.30 11.41 15.66
N TYR A 128 -10.23 11.20 16.41
CA TYR A 128 -9.18 10.22 16.06
C TYR A 128 -9.71 8.79 15.86
N ALA A 129 -10.63 8.32 16.70
CA ALA A 129 -11.24 7.00 16.53
C ALA A 129 -12.07 6.89 15.23
N ALA A 130 -12.82 7.94 14.87
CA ALA A 130 -13.56 7.97 13.61
C ALA A 130 -12.61 8.01 12.40
N TRP A 131 -11.49 8.71 12.53
CA TRP A 131 -10.42 8.72 11.54
C TRP A 131 -9.83 7.32 11.31
N LEU A 132 -9.53 6.55 12.37
CA LEU A 132 -8.98 5.20 12.21
C LEU A 132 -9.95 4.25 11.49
N VAL A 133 -11.24 4.32 11.82
CA VAL A 133 -12.28 3.53 11.13
C VAL A 133 -12.37 3.95 9.67
N PHE A 134 -12.39 5.27 9.40
CA PHE A 134 -12.39 5.79 8.04
C PHE A 134 -11.16 5.32 7.25
N ALA A 135 -9.97 5.42 7.81
CA ALA A 135 -8.72 5.00 7.18
C ALA A 135 -8.75 3.52 6.80
N ALA A 136 -9.25 2.65 7.69
CA ALA A 136 -9.42 1.23 7.42
C ALA A 136 -10.42 0.97 6.28
N VAL A 137 -11.61 1.55 6.36
CA VAL A 137 -12.68 1.35 5.36
C VAL A 137 -12.25 1.90 4.01
N TRP A 138 -11.62 3.08 3.97
CA TRP A 138 -11.16 3.70 2.75
C TRP A 138 -10.03 2.90 2.09
N ALA A 139 -9.09 2.36 2.87
CA ALA A 139 -8.05 1.48 2.33
C ALA A 139 -8.67 0.25 1.65
N ILE A 140 -9.65 -0.39 2.30
CA ILE A 140 -10.29 -1.61 1.81
C ILE A 140 -11.17 -1.35 0.58
N LEU A 141 -11.99 -0.30 0.60
CA LEU A 141 -13.01 -0.08 -0.43
C LEU A 141 -12.52 0.78 -1.60
N VAL A 142 -11.45 1.55 -1.41
CA VAL A 142 -10.94 2.49 -2.42
C VAL A 142 -9.53 2.16 -2.81
N TYR A 143 -8.58 2.16 -1.87
CA TYR A 143 -7.17 2.03 -2.23
C TYR A 143 -6.84 0.65 -2.82
N PHE A 144 -7.16 -0.44 -2.14
CA PHE A 144 -6.80 -1.79 -2.63
C PHE A 144 -7.47 -2.13 -3.97
N PRO A 145 -8.76 -1.82 -4.21
CA PRO A 145 -9.37 -2.03 -5.52
C PRO A 145 -8.73 -1.17 -6.62
N VAL A 146 -8.48 0.12 -6.37
CA VAL A 146 -7.83 0.99 -7.36
C VAL A 146 -6.41 0.52 -7.66
N ALA A 147 -5.66 0.09 -6.63
CA ALA A 147 -4.34 -0.50 -6.81
C ALA A 147 -4.40 -1.77 -7.66
N HIS A 148 -5.42 -2.62 -7.46
CA HIS A 148 -5.64 -3.79 -8.32
C HIS A 148 -5.87 -3.39 -9.78
N TRP A 149 -6.74 -2.40 -10.02
CA TRP A 149 -7.12 -2.01 -11.38
C TRP A 149 -5.94 -1.50 -12.19
N VAL A 150 -5.05 -0.74 -11.57
CA VAL A 150 -3.96 0.00 -12.23
C VAL A 150 -2.64 -0.75 -12.15
N PHE A 151 -2.28 -1.30 -10.99
CA PHE A 151 -0.93 -1.80 -10.72
C PHE A 151 -0.80 -3.32 -10.72
N ASN A 152 -1.89 -4.07 -10.82
CA ASN A 152 -1.78 -5.51 -11.06
C ASN A 152 -1.53 -5.78 -12.55
N LEU A 153 -0.26 -6.05 -12.87
CA LEU A 153 0.22 -6.24 -14.25
C LEU A 153 0.20 -7.71 -14.70
N ALA A 154 -0.55 -8.59 -14.03
CA ALA A 154 -0.60 -10.03 -14.31
C ALA A 154 -1.38 -10.42 -15.59
N GLY A 155 -1.31 -9.59 -16.64
CA GLY A 155 -1.97 -9.83 -17.93
C GLY A 155 -3.48 -10.06 -17.78
N ASP A 156 -3.98 -11.22 -18.20
CA ASP A 156 -5.39 -11.60 -18.10
C ASP A 156 -5.90 -11.74 -16.66
N ASN A 157 -5.00 -11.95 -15.70
CA ASN A 157 -5.32 -11.96 -14.27
C ASN A 157 -5.08 -10.60 -13.59
N GLY A 158 -4.64 -9.60 -14.34
CA GLY A 158 -4.37 -8.25 -13.87
C GLY A 158 -5.61 -7.35 -13.79
N GLY A 159 -5.37 -6.09 -13.45
CA GLY A 159 -6.39 -5.06 -13.34
C GLY A 159 -7.01 -4.65 -14.67
N TRP A 160 -8.27 -4.24 -14.65
CA TRP A 160 -8.97 -3.86 -15.88
C TRP A 160 -8.40 -2.59 -16.54
N ILE A 161 -7.87 -1.64 -15.76
CA ILE A 161 -7.26 -0.41 -16.31
C ILE A 161 -5.96 -0.76 -17.02
N TYR A 162 -5.13 -1.63 -16.42
CA TYR A 162 -3.93 -2.15 -17.07
C TYR A 162 -4.24 -2.85 -18.40
N LYS A 163 -5.31 -3.66 -18.45
CA LYS A 163 -5.76 -4.32 -19.68
C LYS A 163 -6.16 -3.33 -20.79
N MET A 164 -6.54 -2.09 -20.43
CA MET A 164 -6.81 -1.03 -21.40
C MET A 164 -5.54 -0.30 -21.87
N GLY A 165 -4.36 -0.68 -21.37
CA GLY A 165 -3.07 -0.09 -21.76
C GLY A 165 -2.70 1.18 -21.00
N VAL A 166 -3.29 1.41 -19.81
CA VAL A 166 -2.99 2.53 -18.90
C VAL A 166 -2.27 2.01 -17.68
#